data_AF-A0A5C7LSI7-F1
#
_entry.id   AF-A0A5C7LSI7-F1
#
_cell.length_a   1.000
_cell.length_b   1.000
_cell.length_c   1.000
_cell.angle_alpha   90.00
_cell.angle_beta   90.00
_cell.angle_gamma   90.00
#
_symmetry.space_group_name_H-M   'P 1'
#
loop_
_entity.id
_entity.type
_entity.pdbx_description
1 polymer ?
#
loop_
_entity_poly.entity_id
_entity_poly.type
_entity_poly.pdbx_seq_one_letter_code
_entity_poly.pdbx_strand_id
1 'polypeptide(L)'
;MDDNITPIGIKFKNPPSEDRMLEIVRNRGCLNHIYLIDDKTHKIECAKCKLFFEPMAVLLELAKAESRWRHSYDRMEEASAKLDNKKRCKCEHCHKITRIKS
;
A
#
# COMPACT_ATOMS: atom_id res chain seq x y z
N MET A 1 -21.34 66.63 -2.45
CA MET A 1 -20.47 65.53 -2.91
C MET A 1 -21.21 64.28 -2.54
N ASP A 2 -21.98 63.80 -3.50
CA ASP A 2 -23.04 62.81 -3.33
C ASP A 2 -22.48 61.43 -3.65
N ASP A 3 -22.31 60.60 -2.62
CA ASP A 3 -21.91 59.20 -2.80
C ASP A 3 -23.12 58.38 -3.28
N ASN A 4 -23.27 58.32 -4.60
CA ASN A 4 -24.24 57.48 -5.30
C ASN A 4 -23.77 56.00 -5.30
N ILE A 5 -23.79 55.36 -4.13
CA ILE A 5 -23.44 53.94 -4.00
C ILE A 5 -24.73 53.12 -3.89
N THR A 6 -25.02 52.35 -4.94
CA THR A 6 -26.10 51.35 -4.93
C THR A 6 -25.55 50.02 -4.40
N PRO A 7 -25.99 49.55 -3.21
CA PRO A 7 -25.50 48.29 -2.66
C PRO A 7 -26.00 47.12 -3.51
N ILE A 8 -25.05 46.31 -4.00
CA ILE A 8 -25.36 45.08 -4.72
C ILE A 8 -25.95 44.09 -3.71
N GLY A 9 -27.18 43.63 -3.95
CA GLY A 9 -27.93 42.70 -3.09
C GLY A 9 -27.38 41.27 -3.07
N ILE A 10 -26.09 41.12 -2.79
CA ILE A 10 -25.42 39.82 -2.73
C ILE A 10 -25.78 39.17 -1.39
N LYS A 11 -26.57 38.10 -1.44
CA LYS A 11 -26.78 37.23 -0.29
C LYS A 11 -25.55 36.35 -0.11
N PHE A 12 -24.74 36.63 0.90
CA PHE A 12 -23.63 35.74 1.27
C PHE A 12 -24.21 34.37 1.66
N LYS A 13 -23.63 33.30 1.12
CA LYS A 13 -23.99 31.94 1.54
C LYS A 13 -23.60 31.77 3.00
N ASN A 14 -24.47 31.14 3.78
CA ASN A 14 -24.15 30.79 5.16
C ASN A 14 -22.87 29.94 5.19
N PRO A 15 -22.00 30.13 6.20
CA PRO A 15 -20.85 29.26 6.37
C PRO A 15 -21.32 27.81 6.47
N PRO A 16 -20.58 26.85 5.87
CA PRO A 16 -20.94 25.43 5.97
C PRO A 16 -21.04 25.03 7.44
N SER A 17 -22.03 24.20 7.77
CA SER A 17 -22.24 23.67 9.12
C SER A 17 -20.97 23.02 9.67
N GLU A 18 -20.74 23.11 10.98
CA GLU A 18 -19.59 22.49 11.66
C GLU A 18 -19.56 20.94 11.54
N ASP A 19 -20.65 20.35 11.06
CA ASP A 19 -20.73 18.93 10.80
C ASP A 19 -19.81 18.53 9.62
N ARG A 20 -19.00 17.49 9.83
CA ARG A 20 -18.08 17.01 8.79
C ARG A 20 -18.90 16.46 7.62
N MET A 21 -18.74 17.06 6.43
CA MET A 21 -19.42 16.58 5.21
C MET A 21 -19.09 15.14 4.83
N LEU A 22 -17.98 14.58 5.34
CA LEU A 22 -17.51 13.23 5.05
C LEU A 22 -17.02 12.56 6.33
N GLU A 23 -17.47 11.32 6.54
CA GLU A 23 -16.98 10.44 7.60
C GLU A 23 -16.09 9.35 6.99
N ILE A 24 -14.90 9.15 7.59
CA ILE A 24 -13.99 8.10 7.14
C ILE A 24 -14.43 6.79 7.77
N VAL A 25 -15.15 5.97 7.00
CA VAL A 25 -15.48 4.61 7.42
C VAL A 25 -14.26 3.71 7.21
N ARG A 26 -13.62 3.30 8.31
CA ARG A 26 -12.53 2.31 8.26
C ARG A 26 -13.12 0.90 8.24
N ASN A 27 -13.27 0.33 7.05
CA ASN A 27 -13.65 -1.07 6.94
C ASN A 27 -12.46 -1.97 7.34
N ARG A 28 -12.68 -2.90 8.29
CA ARG A 28 -11.72 -3.96 8.59
C ARG A 28 -11.83 -4.98 7.45
N GLY A 29 -11.07 -4.78 6.38
CA GLY A 29 -11.16 -5.55 5.13
C GLY A 29 -11.09 -7.07 5.29
N CYS A 30 -11.50 -7.81 4.25
CA CYS A 30 -11.39 -9.28 4.18
C CYS A 30 -9.90 -9.68 4.33
N LEU A 31 -9.58 -10.57 5.28
CA LEU A 31 -8.22 -11.08 5.51
C LEU A 31 -7.76 -12.10 4.44
N ASN A 32 -8.63 -12.43 3.48
CA ASN A 32 -8.33 -13.41 2.44
C ASN A 32 -8.02 -12.67 1.13
N HIS A 33 -6.77 -12.74 0.67
CA HIS A 33 -6.33 -12.17 -0.60
C HIS A 33 -6.68 -13.06 -1.82
N ILE A 34 -7.80 -13.78 -1.76
CA ILE A 34 -8.30 -14.60 -2.87
C ILE A 34 -9.54 -13.94 -3.41
N TYR A 35 -9.42 -13.33 -4.59
CA TYR A 35 -10.47 -12.57 -5.24
C TYR A 35 -11.02 -13.32 -6.47
N LEU A 36 -12.33 -13.29 -6.62
CA LEU A 36 -13.04 -13.66 -7.85
C LEU A 36 -13.33 -12.38 -8.61
N ILE A 37 -12.94 -12.32 -9.87
CA ILE A 37 -13.10 -11.15 -10.73
C ILE A 37 -14.03 -11.53 -11.87
N ASP A 38 -15.14 -10.80 -12.00
CA ASP A 38 -15.98 -10.87 -13.19
C ASP A 38 -15.47 -9.89 -14.25
N ASP A 39 -14.95 -10.42 -15.35
CA ASP A 39 -14.36 -9.66 -16.47
C ASP A 39 -15.36 -8.71 -17.14
N LYS A 40 -16.66 -9.03 -17.10
CA LYS A 40 -17.68 -8.19 -17.76
C LYS A 40 -18.11 -7.01 -16.90
N THR A 41 -18.33 -7.27 -15.61
CA THR A 41 -18.86 -6.25 -14.70
C THR A 41 -17.79 -5.58 -13.85
N HIS A 42 -16.54 -6.05 -13.94
CA HIS A 42 -15.40 -5.61 -13.13
C HIS A 42 -15.66 -5.70 -11.62
N LYS A 43 -16.64 -6.51 -11.21
CA LYS A 43 -16.96 -6.73 -9.81
C LYS A 43 -15.93 -7.69 -9.23
N ILE A 44 -15.42 -7.32 -8.07
CA ILE A 44 -14.46 -8.13 -7.33
C ILE A 44 -15.12 -8.64 -6.07
N GLU A 45 -15.07 -9.94 -5.85
CA GLU A 45 -15.63 -10.63 -4.68
C GLU A 45 -14.53 -11.42 -3.95
N CYS A 46 -14.50 -11.36 -2.61
CA CYS A 46 -13.61 -12.21 -1.82
C CYS A 46 -14.15 -13.66 -1.82
N ALA A 47 -13.38 -14.64 -2.34
CA ALA A 47 -13.82 -16.01 -2.59
C ALA A 47 -14.35 -16.75 -1.33
N LYS A 48 -13.94 -16.32 -0.13
CA LYS A 48 -14.36 -16.91 1.14
C LYS A 48 -15.44 -16.10 1.86
N CYS A 49 -15.30 -14.78 1.89
CA CYS A 49 -16.21 -13.92 2.66
C CYS A 49 -17.39 -13.41 1.83
N LYS A 50 -17.36 -13.59 0.51
CA LYS A 50 -18.37 -13.14 -0.45
C LYS A 50 -18.70 -11.64 -0.38
N LEU A 51 -17.77 -10.86 0.17
CA LEU A 51 -17.84 -9.41 0.23
C LEU A 51 -17.41 -8.84 -1.13
N PHE A 52 -18.16 -7.84 -1.60
CA PHE A 52 -17.80 -7.08 -2.78
C PHE A 52 -16.79 -6.00 -2.42
N PHE A 53 -15.83 -5.80 -3.32
CA PHE A 53 -14.79 -4.79 -3.19
C PHE A 53 -14.76 -3.88 -4.40
N GLU A 54 -14.46 -2.62 -4.14
CA GLU A 54 -14.11 -1.66 -5.18
C GLU A 54 -12.77 -2.06 -5.82
N PRO A 55 -12.66 -2.14 -7.16
CA PRO A 55 -11.44 -2.56 -7.83
C PRO A 55 -10.21 -1.75 -7.43
N MET A 56 -10.36 -0.44 -7.28
CA MET A 56 -9.28 0.45 -6.86
C MET A 56 -8.79 0.17 -5.43
N ALA A 57 -9.69 -0.25 -4.53
CA ALA A 57 -9.31 -0.62 -3.17
C ALA A 57 -8.46 -1.90 -3.16
N VAL A 58 -8.83 -2.88 -4.00
CA VAL A 58 -8.08 -4.14 -4.16
C VAL A 58 -6.71 -3.89 -4.78
N LEU A 59 -6.61 -3.05 -5.81
CA LEU A 59 -5.33 -2.69 -6.42
C LEU A 59 -4.38 -2.04 -5.42
N LEU A 60 -4.89 -1.12 -4.58
CA LEU A 60 -4.09 -0.50 -3.53
C LEU A 60 -3.59 -1.52 -2.50
N GLU A 61 -4.42 -2.50 -2.15
CA GLU A 61 -4.06 -3.59 -1.24
C GLU A 61 -2.97 -4.49 -1.83
N LEU A 62 -3.12 -4.88 -3.10
CA LEU A 62 -2.14 -5.67 -3.84
C LEU A 62 -0.79 -4.94 -3.97
N ALA A 63 -0.79 -3.65 -4.33
CA ALA A 63 0.43 -2.85 -4.42
C ALA A 63 1.18 -2.78 -3.06
N LYS A 64 0.44 -2.69 -1.95
CA LYS A 64 1.00 -2.75 -0.59
C LYS A 64 1.54 -4.14 -0.25
N ALA A 65 0.89 -5.21 -0.70
CA ALA A 65 1.38 -6.57 -0.51
C ALA A 65 2.67 -6.81 -1.31
N GLU A 66 2.69 -6.41 -2.58
CA GLU A 66 3.84 -6.52 -3.47
C GLU A 66 5.06 -5.78 -2.91
N SER A 67 4.88 -4.53 -2.48
CA SER A 67 5.96 -3.75 -1.85
C SER A 67 6.56 -4.47 -0.64
N ARG A 68 5.70 -5.07 0.21
CA ARG A 68 6.14 -5.85 1.38
C ARG A 68 6.93 -7.10 0.98
N TRP A 69 6.49 -7.81 -0.06
CA TRP A 69 7.19 -8.99 -0.58
C TRP A 69 8.54 -8.62 -1.17
N ARG A 70 8.60 -7.54 -1.96
CA ARG A 70 9.85 -7.05 -2.54
C ARG A 70 10.88 -6.71 -1.48
N HIS A 71 10.51 -5.93 -0.46
CA HIS A 71 11.41 -5.67 0.67
C HIS A 71 11.85 -6.93 1.42
N SER A 72 10.99 -7.95 1.49
CA SER A 72 11.35 -9.21 2.14
C SER A 72 12.31 -10.03 1.29
N TYR A 73 12.11 -10.03 -0.03
CA TYR A 73 13.03 -10.63 -0.99
C TYR A 73 14.42 -9.97 -0.93
N ASP A 74 14.48 -8.65 -1.00
CA ASP A 74 15.75 -7.90 -0.94
C ASP A 74 16.52 -8.23 0.36
N ARG A 75 15.82 -8.28 1.50
CA ARG A 75 16.42 -8.69 2.78
C ARG A 75 16.92 -10.13 2.78
N MET A 76 16.20 -11.05 2.14
CA MET A 76 16.64 -12.44 2.02
C MET A 76 17.88 -12.56 1.15
N GLU A 77 17.93 -11.82 0.05
CA GLU A 77 19.10 -11.76 -0.83
C GLU A 77 20.32 -11.22 -0.09
N GLU A 78 20.19 -10.08 0.60
CA GLU A 78 21.27 -9.53 1.43
C GLU A 78 21.75 -10.50 2.52
N ALA A 79 20.81 -11.18 3.20
CA ALA A 79 21.14 -12.15 4.24
C ALA A 79 21.90 -13.34 3.65
N SER A 80 21.50 -13.81 2.45
CA SER A 80 22.18 -14.89 1.74
C SER A 80 23.60 -14.50 1.34
N ALA A 81 23.81 -13.27 0.86
CA ALA A 81 25.13 -12.74 0.51
C ALA A 81 26.03 -12.60 1.74
N LYS A 82 25.49 -12.08 2.86
CA LYS A 82 26.21 -12.00 4.14
C LYS A 82 26.61 -13.39 4.65
N LEU A 83 25.71 -14.36 4.55
CA LEU A 83 25.99 -15.74 4.95
C LEU A 83 27.07 -16.37 4.05
N ASP A 84 27.02 -16.15 2.74
CA ASP A 84 28.02 -16.68 1.82
C ASP A 84 29.41 -16.08 2.10
N ASN A 85 29.48 -14.78 2.37
CA ASN A 85 30.72 -14.11 2.77
C ASN A 85 31.28 -14.70 4.07
N LYS A 86 30.44 -14.95 5.08
CA LYS A 86 30.87 -15.59 6.34
C LYS A 86 31.36 -17.02 6.14
N LYS A 87 30.86 -17.74 5.13
CA LYS A 87 31.31 -19.09 4.78
C LYS A 87 32.65 -19.08 4.05
N ARG A 88 33.18 -17.93 3.62
CA ARG A 88 34.46 -17.85 2.90
C ARG A 88 35.57 -17.39 3.86
N CYS A 89 36.61 -18.21 4.02
CA CYS A 89 37.77 -17.89 4.85
C CYS A 89 39.06 -18.04 4.05
N LYS A 90 40.03 -17.16 4.30
CA LYS A 90 41.38 -17.25 3.72
C LYS A 90 42.19 -18.27 4.52
N CYS A 91 42.80 -19.23 3.85
CA CYS A 91 43.68 -20.21 4.50
C CYS A 91 44.98 -19.53 4.95
N GLU A 92 45.38 -19.70 6.21
CA GLU A 92 46.62 -19.13 6.74
C GLU A 92 47.87 -19.74 6.08
N HIS A 93 47.81 -21.03 5.71
CA HIS A 93 48.96 -21.73 5.14
C HIS A 93 49.18 -21.45 3.64
N CYS A 94 48.12 -21.43 2.84
CA CYS A 94 48.22 -21.31 1.38
C CYS A 94 47.62 -20.02 0.81
N HIS A 95 47.04 -19.18 1.66
CA HIS A 95 46.45 -17.87 1.33
C HIS A 95 45.30 -17.88 0.30
N LYS A 96 44.83 -19.05 -0.11
CA LYS A 96 43.66 -19.21 -0.99
C LYS A 96 42.37 -19.04 -0.20
N ILE A 97 41.32 -18.55 -0.85
CA ILE A 97 39.97 -18.49 -0.27
C ILE A 97 39.36 -19.90 -0.31
N THR A 98 38.87 -20.37 0.83
CA THR A 98 38.23 -21.67 1.02
C THR A 98 36.85 -21.50 1.65
N ARG A 99 35.94 -22.46 1.44
CA ARG A 99 34.58 -22.41 1.98
C ARG A 99 34.48 -23.31 3.21
N ILE A 100 33.92 -22.79 4.30
CA ILE A 100 33.59 -23.57 5.51
C ILE A 100 32.42 -24.50 5.15
N LYS A 101 32.60 -25.81 5.31
CA LYS A 101 31.48 -26.77 5.32
C LYS A 101 30.78 -26.63 6.67
N SER A 102 29.48 -26.32 6.65
CA SER A 102 28.63 -26.42 7.84
C SER A 102 28.28 -27.87 8.10
#